data_AF-A0A8T5QY62-F1
#
_entry.id   AF-A0A8T5QY62-F1
#
_cell.length_a   1.000
_cell.length_b   1.000
_cell.length_c   1.000
_cell.angle_alpha   90.00
_cell.angle_beta   90.00
_cell.angle_gamma   90.00
#
_symmetry.space_group_name_H-M   'P 1'
#
loop_
_entity.id
_entity.type
_entity.pdbx_description
1 polymer ?
#
loop_
_entity_poly.entity_id
_entity_poly.type
_entity_poly.pdbx_seq_one_letter_code
_entity_poly.pdbx_strand_id
1 'polypeptide(L)' 'MAKKQIKNKIPSKKYDKYEVTGETIKRKQPFCPKCGPGVFLAVHKDRKTCGKCGYMER' A
#
# COMPACT_ATOMS: atom_id res chain seq x y z
N MET A 1 5.22 35.81 -15.61
CA MET A 1 5.57 34.38 -15.53
C MET A 1 4.83 33.79 -14.33
N ALA A 2 3.83 32.93 -14.55
CA ALA A 2 2.99 32.41 -13.46
C ALA A 2 3.77 31.38 -12.63
N LYS A 3 3.82 31.57 -11.30
CA LYS A 3 4.44 30.60 -10.38
C LYS A 3 3.59 29.33 -10.32
N LYS A 4 4.22 28.18 -10.60
CA LYS A 4 3.62 26.85 -10.47
C LYS A 4 3.38 26.55 -8.98
N GLN A 5 2.12 26.37 -8.61
CA GLN A 5 1.76 26.00 -7.24
C GLN A 5 2.26 24.58 -6.95
N ILE A 6 3.11 24.44 -5.92
CA ILE A 6 3.64 23.16 -5.47
C ILE A 6 2.64 22.60 -4.46
N LYS A 7 2.00 21.48 -4.79
CA LYS A 7 1.10 20.77 -3.87
C LYS A 7 1.91 19.78 -3.04
N ASN A 8 1.78 19.85 -1.71
CA ASN A 8 2.42 18.89 -0.81
C ASN A 8 1.77 17.51 -0.95
N LYS A 9 2.60 16.46 -1.06
CA LYS A 9 2.14 15.07 -1.16
C LYS A 9 1.77 14.54 0.23
N ILE A 10 0.65 13.85 0.31
CA ILE A 10 0.22 13.19 1.54
C ILE A 10 1.14 11.99 1.81
N PRO A 11 1.68 11.82 3.03
CA PRO A 11 2.55 10.70 3.36
C PRO A 11 1.79 9.36 3.33
N SER A 12 2.51 8.29 2.97
CA SER A 12 1.90 6.96 2.88
C SER A 12 1.56 6.39 4.27
N LYS A 13 0.28 6.14 4.53
CA LYS A 13 -0.21 5.51 5.78
C LYS A 13 -0.06 3.98 5.74
N LYS A 14 1.18 3.48 5.74
CA LYS A 14 1.45 2.03 5.71
C LYS A 14 1.08 1.33 7.03
N TYR A 15 1.11 2.06 8.14
CA TYR A 15 0.79 1.56 9.47
C TYR A 15 -0.68 1.11 9.61
N ASP A 16 -1.58 1.73 8.85
CA ASP A 16 -3.03 1.45 8.89
C ASP A 16 -3.38 0.01 8.44
N LYS A 17 -2.47 -0.63 7.70
CA LYS A 17 -2.64 -1.99 7.16
C LYS A 17 -2.32 -3.08 8.19
N TYR A 18 -1.91 -2.70 9.39
CA TYR A 18 -1.70 -3.59 10.52
C TYR A 18 -2.84 -3.38 11.51
N GLU A 19 -3.51 -4.47 11.89
CA GLU A 19 -4.51 -4.47 12.95
C GLU A 19 -3.88 -5.13 14.18
N VAL A 20 -3.99 -4.46 15.33
CA VAL A 20 -3.52 -4.99 16.60
C VAL A 20 -4.70 -5.64 17.29
N THR A 21 -4.74 -6.97 17.29
CA THR A 21 -5.72 -7.74 18.06
C THR A 21 -5.04 -8.28 19.31
N GLY A 22 -5.08 -7.48 20.37
CA GLY A 22 -4.47 -7.79 21.68
C GLY A 22 -2.95 -7.98 21.55
N GLU A 23 -2.51 -9.23 21.66
CA GLU A 23 -1.09 -9.63 21.65
C GLU A 23 -0.58 -10.02 20.24
N THR A 24 -1.46 -10.06 19.24
CA THR A 24 -1.13 -10.50 17.88
C THR A 24 -1.33 -9.39 16.85
N ILE A 25 -0.33 -9.22 15.98
CA ILE A 25 -0.37 -8.28 14.87
C ILE A 25 -0.95 -9.03 13.65
N LYS A 26 -2.23 -8.77 13.34
CA LYS A 26 -2.88 -9.29 12.14
C LYS A 26 -2.65 -8.34 10.96
N ARG A 27 -2.25 -8.90 9.83
CA ARG A 27 -1.94 -8.14 8.61
C ARG A 27 -3.20 -8.09 7.74
N LYS A 28 -3.72 -6.89 7.45
CA LYS A 28 -4.98 -6.73 6.70
C LYS A 28 -4.87 -7.02 5.19
N GLN A 29 -3.67 -6.87 4.62
CA GLN A 29 -3.43 -7.03 3.18
C GLN A 29 -2.29 -8.00 2.90
N PRO A 30 -2.40 -8.79 1.81
CA PRO A 30 -1.32 -9.67 1.39
C PRO A 30 -0.10 -8.85 0.92
N PHE A 31 1.09 -9.40 1.15
CA PHE A 31 2.31 -8.88 0.58
C PHE A 31 2.46 -9.31 -0.87
N CYS A 32 3.13 -8.49 -1.67
CA CYS A 32 3.45 -8.86 -3.03
C CYS A 32 4.51 -9.99 -3.01
N PRO A 33 4.25 -11.15 -3.65
CA PRO A 33 5.16 -12.29 -3.65
C PRO A 33 6.50 -11.99 -4.33
N LYS A 34 6.52 -11.04 -5.28
CA LYS A 34 7.74 -10.62 -5.99
C LYS A 34 8.53 -9.52 -5.29
N CYS A 35 7.87 -8.66 -4.52
CA CYS A 35 8.49 -7.48 -3.92
C CYS A 35 8.90 -7.70 -2.45
N GLY A 36 8.48 -8.81 -1.83
CA GLY A 36 8.89 -9.18 -0.49
C GLY A 36 8.10 -8.50 0.64
N PRO A 37 8.41 -8.86 1.91
CA PRO A 37 7.74 -8.34 3.09
C PRO A 37 7.93 -6.81 3.19
N GLY A 38 6.82 -6.09 3.37
CA GLY A 38 6.79 -4.62 3.46
C GLY A 38 6.13 -3.91 2.27
N VAL A 39 5.85 -4.63 1.18
CA VAL A 39 5.09 -4.09 0.02
C VAL A 39 3.71 -4.73 -0.04
N PHE A 40 2.71 -4.00 0.45
CA PHE A 40 1.33 -4.44 0.41
C PHE A 40 0.74 -4.32 -0.99
N LEU A 41 -0.06 -5.32 -1.36
CA LEU A 41 -0.93 -5.24 -2.52
C LEU A 41 -2.08 -4.27 -2.24
N ALA A 42 -2.31 -3.34 -3.15
CA ALA A 42 -3.49 -2.49 -3.17
C ALA A 42 -4.68 -3.33 -3.61
N VAL A 43 -5.62 -3.53 -2.69
CA VAL A 43 -6.87 -4.21 -2.97
C VAL A 43 -7.85 -3.18 -3.53
N HIS A 44 -8.11 -3.28 -4.83
CA HIS A 44 -9.23 -2.63 -5.49
C HIS A 44 -10.39 -3.64 -5.58
N LYS A 45 -11.58 -3.19 -6.00
CA LYS A 45 -12.76 -4.08 -6.12
C LYS A 45 -12.53 -5.23 -7.11
N ASP A 46 -11.74 -4.97 -8.15
CA ASP A 46 -11.64 -5.84 -9.32
C ASP A 46 -10.21 -6.39 -9.53
N ARG A 47 -9.28 -6.03 -8.64
CA ARG A 47 -7.85 -6.39 -8.77
C ARG A 47 -7.05 -6.15 -7.50
N LYS A 48 -5.98 -6.93 -7.33
CA LYS A 48 -4.91 -6.68 -6.36
C LYS A 48 -3.65 -6.25 -7.09
N THR A 49 -3.17 -5.03 -6.86
CA THR A 49 -2.01 -4.49 -7.59
C THR A 49 -0.87 -4.11 -6.66
N CYS A 50 0.36 -4.38 -7.08
CA CYS A 50 1.56 -3.96 -6.38
C CYS A 50 2.07 -2.65 -6.97
N GLY A 51 2.05 -1.58 -6.18
CA GLY A 51 2.52 -0.26 -6.62
C GLY A 51 4.04 -0.16 -6.86
N LYS A 52 4.84 -1.16 -6.46
CA LYS A 52 6.31 -1.15 -6.61
C LYS A 52 6.80 -1.97 -7.81
N CYS A 53 6.25 -3.17 -8.04
CA CYS A 53 6.65 -4.05 -9.14
C CYS A 53 5.59 -4.22 -10.24
N GLY A 54 4.45 -3.52 -10.16
CA GLY A 54 3.37 -3.63 -11.16
C GLY A 54 2.68 -5.00 -11.18
N TYR A 55 3.01 -5.90 -10.26
CA TYR A 55 2.37 -7.21 -10.14
C TYR A 55 0.87 -7.03 -9.90
N MET A 56 0.06 -7.64 -10.74
CA MET A 56 -1.38 -7.60 -10.63
C MET A 56 -1.90 -9.03 -10.57
N GLU A 57 -2.62 -9.33 -9.50
CA GLU A 57 -3.39 -10.55 -9.36
C GLU A 57 -4.85 -10.14 -9.50
N ARG A 58 -5.54 -10.71 -10.49
CA ARG A 58 -6.95 -10.41 -10.77
C ARG A 58 -7.82 -11.14 -9.77
#